data_AF-A0A1F2MG24-F1
#
_entry.id   AF-A0A1F2MG24-F1
#
_cell.length_a   1.000
_cell.length_b   1.000
_cell.length_c   1.000
_cell.angle_alpha   90.00
_cell.angle_beta   90.00
_cell.angle_gamma   90.00
#
_symmetry.space_group_name_H-M   'P 1'
#
loop_
_entity.id
_entity.type
_entity.pdbx_description
1 polymer ?
#
loop_
_entity_poly.entity_id
_entity_poly.type
_entity_poly.pdbx_seq_one_letter_code
_entity_poly.pdbx_strand_id
1 'polypeptide(L)'
;MFFISYGALIGIDRGGLKQARKIYEGIERAKNVRLGPLLFACGIYGVEEEEAWLLAEKFNSLEALYDASVDSLLSHGFLNESVAVNAYNFFRHPANVLALTELQEKAGLKISNVKI
;
A
#
# COMPACT_ATOMS: atom_id res chain seq x y z
N MET A 1 -0.87 1.58 12.89
CA MET A 1 0.51 2.02 13.19
C MET A 1 0.74 3.50 12.86
N PHE A 2 0.23 4.01 11.72
CA PHE A 2 0.44 5.41 11.30
C PHE A 2 -0.27 6.49 12.13
N PHE A 3 -1.23 6.14 12.98
CA PHE A 3 -1.98 7.09 13.81
C PHE A 3 -1.31 7.43 15.15
N ILE A 4 -0.09 6.97 15.39
CA ILE A 4 0.58 7.14 16.68
C ILE A 4 1.28 8.50 16.72
N SER A 5 0.93 9.32 17.72
CA SER A 5 1.59 10.62 17.96
C SER A 5 2.92 10.46 18.68
N TYR A 6 3.83 11.43 18.49
CA TYR A 6 5.12 11.45 19.17
C TYR A 6 4.99 11.40 20.71
N GLY A 7 4.00 12.10 21.27
CA GLY A 7 3.71 12.06 22.70
C GLY A 7 3.29 10.67 23.19
N ALA A 8 2.51 9.92 22.40
CA ALA A 8 2.14 8.55 22.72
C ALA A 8 3.33 7.58 22.65
N LEU A 9 4.29 7.80 21.74
CA LEU A 9 5.52 6.99 21.64
C LEU A 9 6.42 7.13 22.87
N ILE A 10 6.53 8.34 23.43
CA ILE A 10 7.36 8.60 24.60
C ILE A 10 6.86 7.82 25.83
N GLY A 11 5.55 7.65 25.98
CA GLY A 11 4.96 6.95 27.12
C GLY A 11 5.10 5.43 27.09
N ILE A 12 5.37 4.84 25.93
CA ILE A 12 5.42 3.38 25.72
C ILE A 12 6.88 2.88 25.61
N ASP A 13 7.79 3.73 25.15
CA ASP A 13 9.18 3.36 24.89
C ASP A 13 10.05 3.39 26.14
N ARG A 14 10.55 2.22 26.55
CA ARG A 14 11.55 2.08 27.64
C ARG A 14 12.95 2.60 27.24
N GLY A 15 13.19 2.88 25.95
CA GLY A 15 14.45 3.35 25.37
C GLY A 15 14.65 4.87 25.30
N GLY A 16 13.68 5.68 25.75
CA GLY A 16 13.78 7.13 25.89
C GLY A 16 13.53 7.95 24.61
N LEU A 17 13.53 9.29 24.76
CA LEU A 17 13.13 10.28 23.73
C LEU A 17 13.78 10.07 22.35
N LYS A 18 15.03 9.61 22.31
CA LYS A 18 15.79 9.41 21.07
C LYS A 18 15.24 8.26 20.22
N GLN A 19 14.76 7.20 20.85
CA GLN A 19 14.26 6.02 20.15
C GLN A 19 12.81 6.24 19.68
N ALA A 20 11.97 6.88 20.51
CA ALA A 20 10.67 7.41 20.10
C ALA A 20 10.77 8.33 18.87
N ARG A 21 11.79 9.21 18.82
CA ARG A 21 12.04 10.09 17.67
C ARG A 21 12.41 9.33 16.40
N LYS A 22 13.29 8.33 16.49
CA LYS A 22 13.65 7.48 15.34
C LYS A 22 12.44 6.75 14.76
N ILE A 23 11.55 6.25 15.63
CA ILE A 23 10.33 5.54 15.21
C ILE A 23 9.39 6.52 14.51
N TYR A 24 9.15 7.69 15.11
CA TYR A 24 8.31 8.73 14.52
C TYR A 24 8.84 9.17 13.14
N GLU A 25 10.13 9.49 13.03
CA GLU A 25 10.76 9.85 11.76
C GLU A 25 10.74 8.69 10.73
N GLY A 26 10.77 7.44 11.19
CA GLY A 26 10.57 6.27 10.34
C GLY A 26 9.15 6.18 9.78
N ILE A 27 8.14 6.41 10.63
CA ILE A 27 6.72 6.44 10.24
C ILE A 27 6.47 7.58 9.24
N GLU A 28 6.98 8.78 9.49
CA GLU A 28 6.85 9.92 8.58
C GLU A 28 7.49 9.64 7.21
N ARG A 29 8.67 9.00 7.17
CA ARG A 29 9.30 8.60 5.91
C ARG A 29 8.47 7.55 5.17
N ALA A 30 7.90 6.59 5.90
CA ALA A 30 7.05 5.54 5.35
C ALA A 30 5.70 6.06 4.81
N LYS A 31 5.35 7.34 5.01
CA LYS A 31 4.18 7.96 4.33
C LYS A 31 4.42 8.19 2.85
N ASN A 32 5.67 8.32 2.40
CA ASN A 32 5.98 8.44 0.99
C ASN A 32 6.27 7.04 0.45
N VAL A 33 5.27 6.43 -0.18
CA VAL A 33 5.38 5.07 -0.70
C VAL A 33 5.29 5.05 -2.21
N ARG A 34 5.83 3.99 -2.79
CA ARG A 34 5.59 3.67 -4.19
C ARG A 34 4.42 2.72 -4.30
N LEU A 35 3.72 2.78 -5.43
CA LEU A 35 2.56 1.94 -5.67
C LEU A 35 2.93 0.44 -5.61
N GLY A 36 4.00 -0.02 -6.26
CA GLY A 36 4.41 -1.43 -6.24
C GLY A 36 4.63 -1.99 -4.82
N PRO A 37 5.53 -1.41 -4.00
CA PRO A 37 5.73 -1.84 -2.62
C PRO A 37 4.48 -1.74 -1.75
N LEU A 38 3.59 -0.77 -1.99
CA LEU A 38 2.31 -0.68 -1.30
C LEU A 38 1.41 -1.88 -1.65
N LEU A 39 1.32 -2.23 -2.93
CA LEU A 39 0.54 -3.39 -3.40
C LEU A 39 1.06 -4.70 -2.82
N PHE A 40 2.38 -4.87 -2.77
CA PHE A 40 3.01 -6.02 -2.12
C PHE A 40 2.69 -6.04 -0.61
N ALA A 41 2.81 -4.90 0.07
CA ALA A 41 2.50 -4.78 1.50
C ALA A 41 1.02 -5.02 1.85
N CYS A 42 0.10 -4.87 0.88
CA CYS A 42 -1.31 -5.18 1.07
C CYS A 42 -1.58 -6.69 1.21
N GLY A 43 -0.65 -7.56 0.82
CA GLY A 43 -0.78 -9.00 0.97
C GLY A 43 -1.90 -9.60 0.14
N ILE A 44 -2.08 -9.11 -1.10
CA ILE A 44 -3.05 -9.67 -2.05
C ILE A 44 -2.62 -11.09 -2.39
N TYR A 45 -3.49 -12.08 -2.18
CA TYR A 45 -3.12 -13.48 -2.35
C TYR A 45 -2.68 -13.79 -3.79
N GLY A 46 -1.43 -14.24 -3.93
CA GLY A 46 -0.80 -14.56 -5.20
C GLY A 46 -0.17 -13.38 -5.94
N VAL A 47 -0.16 -12.18 -5.35
CA VAL A 47 0.62 -11.04 -5.84
C VAL A 47 1.96 -11.03 -5.09
N GLU A 48 3.03 -11.42 -5.77
CA GLU A 48 4.39 -11.30 -5.24
C GLU A 48 4.98 -9.93 -5.64
N GLU A 49 6.26 -9.72 -5.33
CA GLU A 49 6.93 -8.44 -5.58
C GLU A 49 6.92 -8.05 -7.06
N GLU A 50 7.18 -9.01 -7.96
CA GLU A 50 7.22 -8.76 -9.41
C GLU A 50 5.84 -8.35 -9.95
N GLU A 51 4.78 -9.07 -9.58
CA GLU A 51 3.40 -8.77 -9.94
C GLU A 51 2.95 -7.40 -9.42
N ALA A 52 3.34 -7.05 -8.20
CA ALA A 52 3.03 -5.76 -7.60
C ALA A 52 3.66 -4.60 -8.39
N TRP A 53 4.91 -4.75 -8.84
CA TRP A 53 5.57 -3.75 -9.70
C TRP A 53 4.93 -3.65 -11.08
N LEU A 54 4.56 -4.78 -11.69
CA LEU A 54 3.88 -4.80 -12.99
C LEU A 54 2.51 -4.13 -12.94
N LEU A 55 1.73 -4.39 -11.87
CA LEU A 55 0.46 -3.72 -11.63
C LEU A 55 0.65 -2.21 -11.46
N ALA A 56 1.66 -1.79 -10.70
CA ALA A 56 1.95 -0.38 -10.51
C ALA A 56 2.32 0.33 -11.84
N GLU A 57 3.16 -0.30 -12.66
CA GLU A 57 3.56 0.23 -13.96
C GLU A 57 2.39 0.36 -14.93
N LYS A 58 1.49 -0.63 -14.96
CA LYS A 58 0.33 -0.65 -15.86
C LYS A 58 -0.72 0.38 -15.47
N PHE A 59 -1.12 0.38 -14.20
CA PHE A 59 -2.27 1.17 -13.74
C PHE A 59 -1.89 2.58 -13.28
N ASN A 60 -0.62 2.84 -12.95
CA ASN A 60 -0.06 4.13 -12.55
C ASN A 60 -0.62 4.76 -11.26
N SER A 61 -1.80 4.37 -10.81
CA SER A 61 -2.43 4.91 -9.63
C SER A 61 -3.35 3.88 -8.95
N LEU A 62 -3.69 4.13 -7.69
CA LEU A 62 -4.58 3.26 -6.94
C LEU A 62 -6.03 3.37 -7.43
N GLU A 63 -6.41 4.56 -7.89
CA GLU A 63 -7.73 4.85 -8.47
C GLU A 63 -7.96 4.02 -9.73
N ALA A 64 -6.95 3.90 -10.59
CA ALA A 64 -7.03 3.04 -11.77
C ALA A 64 -7.18 1.55 -11.44
N LEU A 65 -6.71 1.11 -10.27
CA LEU A 65 -6.88 -0.27 -9.79
C LEU A 65 -8.29 -0.53 -9.24
N TYR A 66 -8.93 0.48 -8.65
CA TYR A 66 -10.34 0.36 -8.22
C TYR A 66 -11.29 0.15 -9.40
N ASP A 67 -11.03 0.80 -10.53
CA ASP A 67 -11.85 0.71 -11.74
C ASP A 67 -11.40 -0.41 -12.70
N ALA A 68 -10.33 -1.13 -12.38
CA ALA A 68 -9.79 -2.19 -13.24
C ALA A 68 -10.80 -3.34 -13.41
N SER A 69 -10.93 -3.84 -14.64
CA SER A 69 -11.62 -5.09 -14.96
C SER A 69 -10.69 -6.29 -14.80
N VAL A 70 -11.27 -7.48 -14.58
CA VAL A 70 -10.52 -8.75 -14.56
C VAL A 70 -9.74 -8.94 -15.88
N ASP A 71 -10.35 -8.63 -17.03
CA ASP A 71 -9.68 -8.68 -18.34
C ASP A 71 -8.47 -7.73 -18.42
N SER A 72 -8.58 -6.53 -17.86
CA SER A 72 -7.46 -5.59 -17.80
C SER A 72 -6.33 -6.13 -16.92
N LEU A 73 -6.67 -6.77 -15.80
CA LEU A 73 -5.68 -7.41 -14.91
C LEU A 73 -5.02 -8.63 -15.57
N LEU A 74 -5.74 -9.37 -16.42
CA LEU A 74 -5.24 -10.53 -17.18
C LEU A 74 -4.44 -10.17 -18.44
N SER A 75 -4.73 -9.02 -19.06
CA SER A 75 -4.19 -8.68 -20.38
C SER A 75 -2.66 -8.64 -20.39
N HIS A 76 -2.03 -9.33 -21.34
CA HIS A 76 -0.57 -9.49 -21.53
C HIS A 76 0.18 -10.42 -20.56
N GLY A 77 -0.51 -11.30 -19.82
CA GLY A 77 0.17 -12.32 -19.01
C GLY A 77 0.91 -11.76 -17.80
N PHE A 78 0.48 -10.60 -17.31
CA PHE A 78 1.01 -10.03 -16.06
C PHE A 78 0.66 -10.89 -14.85
N LEU A 79 -0.52 -11.52 -14.88
CA LEU A 79 -1.08 -12.28 -13.78
C LEU A 79 -1.77 -13.54 -14.30
N ASN A 80 -1.72 -14.59 -13.48
CA ASN A 80 -2.54 -15.78 -13.66
C ASN A 80 -4.01 -15.43 -13.43
N GLU A 81 -4.94 -16.17 -14.02
CA GLU A 81 -6.40 -15.94 -13.85
C GLU A 81 -6.82 -15.86 -12.38
N SER A 82 -6.33 -16.79 -11.55
CA SER A 82 -6.58 -16.77 -10.11
C SER A 82 -6.10 -15.47 -9.44
N VAL A 83 -4.91 -14.99 -9.80
CA VAL A 83 -4.31 -13.78 -9.20
C VAL A 83 -5.05 -12.52 -9.65
N ALA A 84 -5.44 -12.44 -10.92
CA ALA A 84 -6.25 -11.34 -11.43
C ALA A 84 -7.61 -11.25 -10.73
N VAL A 85 -8.26 -12.38 -10.47
CA VAL A 85 -9.52 -12.44 -9.70
C VAL A 85 -9.29 -12.01 -8.25
N ASN A 86 -8.22 -12.44 -7.60
CA ASN A 86 -7.90 -12.04 -6.23
C ASN A 86 -7.64 -10.54 -6.12
N ALA A 87 -6.86 -9.97 -7.04
CA ALA A 87 -6.61 -8.53 -7.11
C ALA A 87 -7.91 -7.75 -7.35
N TYR A 88 -8.72 -8.17 -8.32
CA TYR A 88 -10.03 -7.56 -8.58
C TYR A 88 -10.94 -7.58 -7.34
N ASN A 89 -11.03 -8.70 -6.66
CA ASN A 89 -11.82 -8.84 -5.44
C ASN A 89 -11.26 -7.98 -4.30
N PHE A 90 -9.94 -7.90 -4.17
CA PHE A 90 -9.28 -7.10 -3.14
C PHE A 90 -9.68 -5.63 -3.24
N PHE A 91 -9.64 -5.04 -4.44
CA PHE A 91 -9.99 -3.63 -4.68
C PHE A 91 -11.49 -3.32 -4.62
N ARG A 92 -12.34 -4.34 -4.54
CA ARG A 92 -13.80 -4.20 -4.42
C ARG A 92 -14.33 -4.57 -3.05
N HIS A 93 -13.49 -5.16 -2.22
CA HIS A 93 -13.86 -5.49 -0.86
C HIS A 93 -13.92 -4.19 -0.03
N PRO A 94 -15.07 -3.84 0.56
CA PRO A 94 -15.27 -2.53 1.19
C PRO A 94 -14.29 -2.27 2.34
N ALA A 95 -13.90 -3.30 3.09
CA ALA A 95 -12.91 -3.15 4.16
C ALA A 95 -11.51 -2.81 3.64
N ASN A 96 -11.12 -3.32 2.47
CA ASN A 96 -9.80 -3.07 1.90
C ASN A 96 -9.73 -1.67 1.30
N VAL A 97 -10.79 -1.28 0.58
CA VAL A 97 -10.94 0.08 0.06
C VAL A 97 -10.91 1.08 1.20
N LEU A 98 -11.72 0.86 2.26
CA LEU A 98 -11.73 1.72 3.44
C LEU A 98 -10.35 1.84 4.09
N ALA A 99 -9.63 0.73 4.27
CA ALA A 99 -8.29 0.76 4.85
C ALA A 99 -7.30 1.58 4.02
N LEU A 100 -7.34 1.43 2.69
CA LEU A 100 -6.50 2.21 1.77
C LEU A 100 -6.85 3.70 1.79
N THR A 101 -8.14 4.03 1.77
CA THR A 101 -8.62 5.42 1.88
C THR A 101 -8.21 6.05 3.21
N GLU A 102 -8.34 5.33 4.33
CA GLU A 102 -7.90 5.84 5.63
C GLU A 102 -6.39 6.09 5.69
N LEU A 103 -5.59 5.24 5.03
CA LEU A 103 -4.15 5.46 4.92
C LEU A 103 -3.83 6.73 4.09
N GLN A 104 -4.53 6.97 2.98
CA GLN A 104 -4.35 8.19 2.18
C GLN A 104 -4.82 9.44 2.93
N GLU A 105 -6.06 9.45 3.42
CA GLU A 105 -6.71 10.64 3.97
C GLU A 105 -6.25 10.97 5.39
N LYS A 106 -6.21 9.97 6.28
CA LYS A 106 -5.95 10.20 7.71
C LYS A 106 -4.47 10.10 8.05
N ALA A 107 -3.73 9.19 7.40
CA ALA A 107 -2.29 9.03 7.64
C ALA A 107 -1.41 9.91 6.72
N GLY A 108 -1.99 10.51 5.67
CA GLY A 108 -1.27 11.39 4.74
C GLY A 108 -0.31 10.64 3.82
N LEU A 109 -0.65 9.39 3.49
CA LEU A 109 0.16 8.54 2.61
C LEU A 109 0.18 9.13 1.19
N LYS A 110 1.38 9.42 0.68
CA LYS A 110 1.62 9.90 -0.68
C LYS A 110 2.12 8.74 -1.52
N ILE A 111 1.32 8.37 -2.52
CA ILE A 111 1.62 7.26 -3.43
C ILE A 111 2.25 7.84 -4.70
N SER A 112 3.38 7.29 -5.12
CA SER A 112 4.09 7.68 -6.35
C SER A 112 4.35 6.47 -7.24
N ASN A 113 4.36 6.66 -8.57
CA ASN A 113 4.61 5.58 -9.53
C ASN A 113 6.02 5.59 -10.14
N VAL A 114 7.02 6.14 -9.44
CA VAL A 114 8.36 6.30 -10.00
C VAL A 114 9.17 5.00 -9.86
N LYS A 115 9.51 4.36 -10.98
CA LYS A 115 10.59 3.35 -11.05
C LYS A 115 11.92 4.05 -10.76
N ILE A 116 12.70 3.54 -9.79
CA ILE A 116 14.15 3.83 -9.70
C ILE A 116 14.87 2.68 -10.38
#